data_AF-A0A7H0H0S1-F1
#
_entry.id   AF-A0A7H0H0S1-F1
#
_cell.length_a   1.000
_cell.length_b   1.000
_cell.length_c   1.000
_cell.angle_alpha   90.00
_cell.angle_beta   90.00
_cell.angle_gamma   90.00
#
_symmetry.space_group_name_H-M   'P 1'
#
loop_
_entity.id
_entity.type
_entity.pdbx_description
1 polymer ?
#
loop_
_entity_poly.entity_id
_entity_poly.type
_entity_poly.pdbx_seq_one_letter_code
_entity_poly.pdbx_strand_id
1 'polypeptide(L)'
;MPQHPDREFITRRYLRNLREYVDPTLERLLAGEVDLTITTASPPSPLSQREGELDSSISSSSLTSGLSDLELALKASPPSPWDSALKADAGLGGEAVVEQAEKQSLHDHRLDRVAEEIRRLGAKRVLDLGCGEGKLVRRLLKIPHVEHILGMDVSHRELQRAHERLHILEMPPKQRERLTLVQGSLLYHDPRLSGYDAAAVVEVIEHLDENRLAAFEQVVFARARPGAVLVTTPNADYNQRYETLSAGEFRHQDHRFEWTRAQFAAWAAGVAERHGYRVRVEPLGPEAEEVGAPSQLAVFER
;
A
#
# COMPACT_ATOMS: atom_id res chain seq x y z
N MET A 1 3.46 32.72 -13.96
CA MET A 1 3.33 31.68 -15.01
C MET A 1 2.41 32.10 -16.18
N PRO A 2 2.63 33.20 -16.93
CA PRO A 2 1.68 33.59 -17.98
C PRO A 2 1.93 32.91 -19.34
N GLN A 3 3.15 32.43 -19.62
CA GLN A 3 3.60 32.05 -20.98
C GLN A 3 4.01 30.56 -21.11
N HIS A 4 3.31 29.63 -20.45
CA HIS A 4 3.57 28.21 -20.70
C HIS A 4 2.80 27.73 -21.94
N PRO A 5 3.45 27.07 -22.92
CA PRO A 5 2.81 26.68 -24.19
C PRO A 5 1.59 25.76 -23.98
N ASP A 6 1.64 24.87 -22.99
CA ASP A 6 0.54 23.93 -22.68
C ASP A 6 -0.41 24.40 -21.58
N ARG A 7 -0.42 25.70 -21.25
CA ARG A 7 -1.23 26.25 -20.14
C ARG A 7 -2.71 25.89 -20.29
N GLU A 8 -3.27 25.99 -21.50
CA GLU A 8 -4.67 25.67 -21.75
C GLU A 8 -4.99 24.19 -21.54
N PHE A 9 -4.07 23.30 -21.95
CA PHE A 9 -4.26 21.86 -21.79
C PHE A 9 -4.18 21.45 -20.31
N ILE A 10 -3.20 21.98 -19.58
CA ILE A 10 -3.02 21.76 -18.14
C ILE A 10 -4.24 22.27 -17.36
N THR A 11 -4.70 23.48 -17.69
CA THR A 11 -5.87 24.09 -17.03
C THR A 11 -7.14 23.31 -17.32
N ARG A 12 -7.40 22.91 -18.57
CA ARG A 12 -8.58 22.11 -18.93
C ARG A 12 -8.57 20.73 -18.27
N ARG A 13 -7.41 20.09 -18.15
CA ARG A 13 -7.26 18.78 -17.49
C ARG A 13 -7.50 18.88 -15.98
N TYR A 14 -7.02 19.94 -15.34
CA TYR A 14 -7.21 20.17 -13.90
C TYR A 14 -8.67 20.52 -13.54
N LEU A 15 -9.35 21.29 -14.38
CA LEU A 15 -10.73 21.72 -14.15
C LEU A 15 -11.77 20.69 -14.60
N ARG A 16 -11.39 19.64 -15.33
CA ARG A 16 -12.30 18.60 -15.85
C ARG A 16 -13.11 17.89 -14.76
N ASN A 17 -12.55 17.74 -13.56
CA ASN A 17 -13.19 17.06 -12.42
C ASN A 17 -13.76 18.04 -11.38
N LEU A 18 -13.74 19.35 -11.66
CA LEU A 18 -14.19 20.42 -10.76
C LEU A 18 -15.33 21.26 -11.38
N ARG A 19 -15.94 20.79 -12.48
CA ARG A 19 -16.97 21.54 -13.23
C ARG A 19 -18.11 22.05 -12.36
N GLU A 20 -18.61 21.25 -11.42
CA GLU A 20 -19.68 21.65 -10.48
C GLU A 20 -19.33 22.87 -9.61
N TYR A 21 -18.05 23.16 -9.37
CA TYR A 21 -17.59 24.30 -8.56
C TYR A 21 -17.11 25.48 -9.41
N VAL A 22 -16.64 25.18 -10.63
CA VAL A 22 -16.01 26.14 -11.54
C VAL A 22 -17.05 26.88 -12.37
N ASP A 23 -18.08 26.18 -12.84
CA ASP A 23 -19.13 26.74 -13.70
C ASP A 23 -19.95 27.85 -13.01
N PRO A 24 -20.47 27.71 -11.77
CA PRO A 24 -21.24 28.77 -11.13
C PRO A 24 -20.38 30.00 -10.77
N THR A 25 -19.08 29.82 -10.55
CA THR A 25 -18.15 30.92 -10.26
C THR A 25 -17.82 31.71 -11.54
N LEU A 26 -17.64 31.01 -12.66
CA LEU A 26 -17.42 31.61 -13.98
C LEU A 26 -18.65 32.33 -14.52
N GLU A 27 -19.85 31.79 -14.31
CA GLU A 27 -21.11 32.45 -14.68
C GLU A 27 -21.29 33.78 -13.95
N ARG A 28 -20.97 33.85 -12.65
CA ARG A 28 -21.05 35.11 -11.86
C ARG A 28 -20.04 36.16 -12.32
N LEU A 29 -18.83 35.73 -12.70
CA LEU A 29 -17.80 36.62 -13.25
C LEU A 29 -18.17 37.15 -14.65
N LEU A 30 -18.80 36.33 -15.48
CA LEU A 30 -19.24 36.71 -16.83
C LEU A 30 -20.53 37.55 -16.82
N ALA A 31 -21.38 37.39 -15.79
CA ALA A 31 -22.58 38.20 -15.58
C ALA A 31 -22.31 39.63 -15.08
N GLY A 32 -21.04 39.98 -14.80
CA GLY A 32 -20.64 41.35 -14.44
C GLY A 32 -21.02 41.81 -13.04
N GLU A 33 -21.48 40.91 -12.16
CA GLU A 33 -21.74 41.23 -10.76
C GLU A 33 -20.42 41.27 -9.97
N VAL A 34 -19.85 42.46 -9.87
CA VAL A 34 -18.73 42.74 -8.96
C VAL A 34 -19.30 43.39 -7.71
N ASP A 35 -19.63 42.58 -6.70
CA ASP A 35 -19.71 43.07 -5.32
C ASP A 35 -18.56 42.46 -4.52
N LEU A 36 -17.57 43.30 -4.18
CA LEU A 36 -16.38 42.92 -3.42
C LEU A 36 -16.65 42.96 -1.90
N THR A 37 -17.70 42.28 -1.46
CA THR A 37 -17.85 41.92 -0.05
C THR A 37 -17.34 40.49 0.15
N ILE A 38 -16.17 40.36 0.78
CA ILE A 38 -15.62 39.06 1.16
C ILE A 38 -16.54 38.46 2.23
N THR A 39 -17.43 37.56 1.82
CA THR A 39 -18.11 36.64 2.75
C THR A 39 -17.24 35.41 2.95
N THR A 40 -16.86 35.13 4.20
CA THR A 40 -16.01 34.00 4.61
C THR A 40 -16.78 32.68 4.73
N ALA A 41 -17.87 32.49 3.99
CA ALA A 41 -18.64 31.26 4.04
C ALA A 41 -18.01 30.20 3.12
N SER A 42 -17.51 29.11 3.71
CA SER A 42 -17.14 27.89 2.97
C SER A 42 -18.40 27.21 2.42
N PRO A 43 -18.36 26.60 1.23
CA PRO A 43 -19.49 25.83 0.72
C PRO A 43 -19.79 24.65 1.67
N PRO A 44 -21.07 24.23 1.78
CA PRO A 44 -21.43 23.13 2.66
C PRO A 44 -20.74 21.83 2.23
N SER A 45 -20.26 21.09 3.24
CA SER A 45 -19.68 19.76 3.06
C SER A 45 -20.77 18.77 2.62
N PRO A 46 -20.49 17.84 1.67
CA PRO A 46 -21.48 16.88 1.19
C PRO A 46 -21.92 15.81 2.22
N LEU A 47 -21.53 15.96 3.48
CA LEU A 47 -21.93 15.08 4.60
C LEU A 47 -23.05 15.65 5.48
N SER A 48 -23.63 16.82 5.17
CA SER A 48 -24.68 17.43 6.02
C SER A 48 -26.11 17.32 5.48
N GLN A 49 -26.37 16.49 4.46
CA GLN A 49 -27.73 16.22 3.97
C GLN A 49 -28.07 14.74 4.13
N ARG A 50 -28.18 14.30 5.39
CA ARG A 50 -28.97 13.13 5.81
C ARG A 50 -29.06 13.09 7.34
N GLU A 51 -29.49 14.19 7.94
CA GLU A 51 -30.01 14.19 9.31
C GLU A 51 -31.36 14.93 9.31
N GLY A 52 -32.40 14.20 9.69
CA GLY A 52 -33.83 14.54 9.57
C GLY A 52 -34.53 13.40 8.82
N GLU A 53 -35.38 12.56 9.40
CA GLU A 53 -36.17 12.61 10.63
C GLU A 53 -36.24 11.18 11.22
N LEU A 54 -35.98 11.03 12.52
CA LEU A 54 -36.33 9.81 13.25
C LEU A 54 -37.52 10.15 14.15
N ASP A 55 -38.69 9.72 13.70
CA ASP A 55 -39.96 9.79 14.41
C ASP A 55 -39.87 9.03 15.75
N SER A 56 -40.21 9.74 16.82
CA SER A 56 -40.26 9.25 18.18
C SER A 56 -41.55 8.46 18.42
N SER A 57 -41.59 7.18 18.04
CA SER A 57 -42.63 6.25 18.51
C SER A 57 -42.30 4.77 18.30
N ILE A 58 -41.28 4.23 18.99
CA ILE A 58 -41.15 2.76 19.15
C ILE A 58 -40.91 2.41 20.63
N SER A 59 -41.91 1.75 21.20
CA SER A 59 -41.95 1.28 22.59
C SER A 59 -41.11 0.02 22.79
N SER A 60 -40.55 -0.12 24.00
CA SER A 60 -39.49 -1.05 24.38
C SER A 60 -39.94 -2.49 24.71
N SER A 61 -40.74 -3.13 23.86
CA SER A 61 -41.27 -4.48 24.17
C SER A 61 -41.16 -5.55 23.07
N SER A 62 -40.37 -5.35 22.01
CA SER A 62 -40.30 -6.28 20.88
C SER A 62 -38.87 -6.65 20.41
N LEU A 63 -37.89 -6.68 21.32
CA LEU A 63 -36.49 -7.06 21.02
C LEU A 63 -36.07 -8.45 21.54
N THR A 64 -37.01 -9.32 21.90
CA THR A 64 -36.69 -10.65 22.47
C THR A 64 -37.05 -11.83 21.58
N SER A 65 -37.70 -11.64 20.42
CA SER A 65 -38.06 -12.73 19.50
C SER A 65 -37.15 -12.88 18.28
N GLY A 66 -36.27 -11.91 17.98
CA GLY A 66 -35.40 -11.94 16.79
C GLY A 66 -34.05 -12.64 16.97
N LEU A 67 -33.66 -12.94 18.22
CA LEU A 67 -32.36 -13.56 18.52
C LEU A 67 -32.38 -15.09 18.38
N SER A 68 -33.54 -15.73 18.56
CA SER A 68 -33.70 -17.18 18.41
C SER A 68 -33.66 -17.64 16.94
N ASP A 69 -34.13 -16.80 16.01
CA ASP A 69 -34.18 -17.13 14.59
C ASP A 69 -32.81 -16.98 13.90
N LEU A 70 -31.95 -16.08 14.41
CA LEU A 70 -30.58 -15.91 13.92
C LEU A 70 -29.67 -17.09 14.33
N GLU A 71 -29.92 -17.69 15.50
CA GLU A 71 -29.14 -18.80 16.03
C GLU A 71 -29.45 -20.14 15.33
N LEU A 72 -30.65 -20.28 14.74
CA LEU A 72 -31.00 -21.42 13.89
C LEU A 72 -30.39 -21.32 12.47
N ALA A 73 -30.24 -20.11 11.92
CA ALA A 73 -29.66 -19.90 10.59
C ALA A 73 -28.13 -20.17 10.53
N LEU A 74 -27.43 -19.94 11.64
CA LEU A 74 -25.99 -20.21 11.78
C LEU A 74 -25.64 -21.72 11.84
N LYS A 75 -26.60 -22.59 12.16
CA LYS A 75 -26.39 -24.05 12.26
C LYS A 75 -26.59 -24.81 10.95
N ALA A 76 -27.00 -24.14 9.88
CA ALA A 76 -27.35 -24.79 8.60
C ALA A 76 -26.50 -24.34 7.39
N SER A 77 -25.35 -23.69 7.61
CA SER A 77 -24.45 -23.31 6.50
C SER A 77 -23.51 -24.46 6.11
N PRO A 78 -23.31 -24.74 4.81
CA PRO A 78 -22.34 -25.74 4.36
C PRO A 78 -20.90 -25.32 4.72
N PRO A 79 -19.96 -26.27 4.83
CA PRO A 79 -18.60 -25.99 5.25
C PRO A 79 -17.89 -25.01 4.30
N SER A 80 -16.99 -24.23 4.89
CA SER A 80 -16.22 -23.20 4.22
C SER A 80 -15.32 -23.80 3.13
N PRO A 81 -15.14 -23.15 1.97
CA PRO A 81 -14.20 -23.59 0.92
C PRO A 81 -12.74 -23.75 1.37
N TRP A 82 -12.42 -23.30 2.58
CA TRP A 82 -11.10 -23.31 3.19
C TRP A 82 -10.85 -24.56 4.04
N ASP A 83 -11.87 -25.39 4.31
CA ASP A 83 -11.74 -26.62 5.12
C ASP A 83 -11.21 -27.83 4.32
N SER A 84 -11.23 -27.76 2.98
CA SER A 84 -10.96 -28.93 2.12
C SER A 84 -9.51 -29.08 1.64
N ALA A 85 -8.57 -28.22 2.06
CA ALA A 85 -7.19 -28.24 1.56
C ALA A 85 -6.24 -29.21 2.30
N LEU A 86 -6.77 -30.18 3.07
CA LEU A 86 -6.00 -31.23 3.74
C LEU A 86 -6.68 -32.59 3.59
N LYS A 87 -6.42 -33.24 2.44
CA LYS A 87 -6.38 -34.71 2.24
C LYS A 87 -5.94 -35.01 0.80
N ALA A 88 -4.68 -35.42 0.65
CA ALA A 88 -4.25 -36.30 -0.46
C ALA A 88 -4.66 -37.75 -0.08
N ASP A 89 -4.87 -38.75 -0.93
CA ASP A 89 -4.47 -39.09 -2.30
C ASP A 89 -5.39 -40.26 -2.75
N ALA A 90 -5.62 -40.42 -4.06
CA ALA A 90 -5.63 -41.71 -4.80
C ALA A 90 -6.30 -41.59 -6.19
N GLY A 91 -5.54 -41.89 -7.27
CA GLY A 91 -6.10 -42.51 -8.48
C GLY A 91 -5.67 -41.98 -9.86
N LEU A 92 -4.53 -42.50 -10.34
CA LEU A 92 -4.19 -42.94 -11.72
C LEU A 92 -4.93 -42.34 -12.95
N GLY A 93 -4.15 -41.75 -13.86
CA GLY A 93 -4.53 -41.58 -15.27
C GLY A 93 -3.70 -40.52 -15.97
N GLY A 94 -2.66 -40.93 -16.71
CA GLY A 94 -1.76 -40.01 -17.40
C GLY A 94 -2.39 -39.31 -18.59
N GLU A 95 -2.10 -38.02 -18.71
CA GLU A 95 -1.91 -37.30 -19.96
C GLU A 95 -1.08 -36.05 -19.64
N ALA A 96 -0.02 -35.83 -20.42
CA ALA A 96 0.92 -34.73 -20.20
C ALA A 96 0.23 -33.40 -20.52
N VAL A 97 -0.37 -32.79 -19.50
CA VAL A 97 -0.72 -31.38 -19.54
C VAL A 97 0.58 -30.61 -19.35
N VAL A 98 1.10 -30.04 -20.43
CA VAL A 98 2.15 -29.02 -20.34
C VAL A 98 1.51 -27.82 -19.66
N GLU A 99 1.59 -27.80 -18.33
CA GLU A 99 1.15 -26.71 -17.48
C GLU A 99 1.97 -25.47 -17.86
N GLN A 100 1.36 -24.59 -18.66
CA GLN A 100 1.91 -23.25 -18.86
C GLN A 100 1.78 -22.52 -17.53
N ALA A 101 2.78 -22.68 -16.67
CA ALA A 101 2.93 -21.88 -15.47
C ALA A 101 2.87 -20.39 -15.89
N GLU A 102 1.80 -19.71 -15.49
CA GLU A 102 1.67 -18.27 -15.71
C GLU A 102 2.93 -17.59 -15.17
N LYS A 103 3.65 -16.87 -16.05
CA LYS A 103 4.85 -16.12 -15.64
C LYS A 103 4.43 -15.14 -14.54
N GLN A 104 4.85 -15.42 -13.32
CA GLN A 104 4.62 -14.57 -12.17
C GLN A 104 5.06 -13.13 -12.48
N SER A 105 4.23 -12.14 -12.09
CA SER A 105 4.59 -10.74 -12.28
C SER A 105 5.85 -10.38 -11.47
N LEU A 106 6.68 -9.47 -11.98
CA LEU A 106 7.87 -9.00 -11.24
C LEU A 106 7.48 -8.43 -9.87
N HIS A 107 6.35 -7.74 -9.79
CA HIS A 107 5.83 -7.21 -8.55
C HIS A 107 5.49 -8.32 -7.55
N ASP A 108 4.82 -9.40 -7.97
CA ASP A 108 4.54 -10.52 -7.08
C ASP A 108 5.81 -11.24 -6.63
N HIS A 109 6.82 -11.32 -7.51
CA HIS A 109 8.12 -11.89 -7.16
C HIS A 109 8.83 -11.06 -6.08
N ARG A 110 8.76 -9.72 -6.15
CA ARG A 110 9.25 -8.84 -5.07
C ARG A 110 8.59 -9.14 -3.74
N LEU A 111 7.26 -9.23 -3.74
CA LEU A 111 6.50 -9.46 -2.52
C LEU A 111 6.78 -10.84 -1.91
N ASP A 112 6.94 -11.86 -2.74
CA ASP A 112 7.31 -13.20 -2.26
C ASP A 112 8.71 -13.20 -1.66
N ARG A 113 9.69 -12.57 -2.32
CA ARG A 113 11.06 -12.45 -1.79
C ARG A 113 11.09 -11.72 -0.45
N VAL A 114 10.39 -10.59 -0.33
CA VAL A 114 10.32 -9.83 0.93
C VAL A 114 9.65 -10.66 2.03
N ALA A 115 8.55 -11.35 1.73
CA ALA A 115 7.89 -12.24 2.70
C ALA A 115 8.80 -13.42 3.12
N GLU A 116 9.60 -13.95 2.20
CA GLU A 116 10.57 -15.01 2.49
C GLU A 116 11.71 -14.52 3.40
N GLU A 117 12.25 -13.32 3.16
CA GLU A 117 13.26 -12.72 4.04
C GLU A 117 12.69 -12.46 5.44
N ILE A 118 11.48 -11.93 5.55
CA ILE A 118 10.80 -11.73 6.84
C ILE A 118 10.62 -13.06 7.57
N ARG A 119 10.25 -14.13 6.83
CA ARG A 119 10.16 -15.49 7.37
C ARG A 119 11.51 -16.00 7.87
N ARG A 120 12.61 -15.76 7.13
CA ARG A 120 13.98 -16.14 7.52
C ARG A 120 14.44 -15.43 8.78
N LEU A 121 14.12 -14.14 8.90
CA LEU A 121 14.44 -13.31 10.07
C LEU A 121 13.67 -13.75 11.33
N GLY A 122 12.60 -14.52 11.18
CA GLY A 122 11.76 -14.96 12.30
C GLY A 122 10.99 -13.82 12.97
N ALA A 123 10.72 -12.75 12.24
CA ALA A 123 10.06 -11.56 12.75
C ALA A 123 8.60 -11.88 13.15
N LYS A 124 8.22 -11.53 14.38
CA LYS A 124 6.87 -11.78 14.90
C LYS A 124 5.97 -10.57 14.67
N ARG A 125 6.50 -9.37 14.84
CA ARG A 125 5.80 -8.10 14.65
C ARG A 125 6.36 -7.41 13.42
N VAL A 126 5.55 -7.25 12.38
CA VAL A 126 5.99 -6.74 11.07
C VAL A 126 5.25 -5.46 10.69
N LEU A 127 6.00 -4.45 10.23
CA LEU A 127 5.44 -3.26 9.59
C LEU A 127 5.45 -3.46 8.07
N ASP A 128 4.34 -3.12 7.41
CA ASP A 128 4.26 -2.94 5.96
C ASP A 128 4.01 -1.44 5.68
N LEU A 129 5.08 -0.72 5.35
CA LEU A 129 5.13 0.73 5.25
C LEU A 129 4.95 1.15 3.78
N GLY A 130 3.77 1.67 3.45
CA GLY A 130 3.30 1.79 2.06
C GLY A 130 2.59 0.52 1.59
N CYS A 131 1.69 -0.03 2.42
CA CYS A 131 1.11 -1.35 2.20
C CYS A 131 0.19 -1.44 0.97
N GLY A 132 -0.24 -0.31 0.42
CA GLY A 132 -1.18 -0.23 -0.70
C GLY A 132 -2.43 -1.07 -0.44
N GLU A 133 -2.80 -1.89 -1.41
CA GLU A 133 -3.94 -2.83 -1.33
C GLU A 133 -3.67 -4.11 -0.52
N GLY A 134 -2.57 -4.17 0.25
CA GLY A 134 -2.29 -5.25 1.20
C GLY A 134 -1.76 -6.56 0.60
N LYS A 135 -1.11 -6.52 -0.57
CA LYS A 135 -0.58 -7.73 -1.21
C LYS A 135 0.55 -8.40 -0.39
N LEU A 136 1.41 -7.61 0.27
CA LEU A 136 2.42 -8.16 1.18
C LEU A 136 1.75 -8.70 2.45
N VAL A 137 0.85 -7.93 3.07
CA VAL A 137 0.05 -8.36 4.22
C VAL A 137 -0.59 -9.75 4.00
N ARG A 138 -1.18 -9.99 2.81
CA ARG A 138 -1.76 -11.30 2.47
C ARG A 138 -0.75 -12.45 2.58
N ARG A 139 0.49 -12.22 2.16
CA ARG A 139 1.58 -13.22 2.24
C ARG A 139 2.02 -13.42 3.68
N LEU A 140 2.21 -12.31 4.42
CA LEU A 140 2.63 -12.35 5.82
C LEU A 140 1.63 -13.06 6.73
N LEU A 141 0.32 -12.90 6.51
CA LEU A 141 -0.72 -13.59 7.27
C LEU A 141 -0.63 -15.13 7.18
N LYS A 142 -0.06 -15.66 6.09
CA LYS A 142 0.18 -17.10 5.88
C LYS A 142 1.40 -17.62 6.64
N ILE A 143 2.26 -16.74 7.17
CA ILE A 143 3.44 -17.13 7.95
C ILE A 143 2.99 -17.36 9.40
N PRO A 144 3.09 -18.59 9.95
CA PRO A 144 2.50 -18.89 11.25
C PRO A 144 3.13 -18.14 12.44
N HIS A 145 4.43 -17.83 12.37
CA HIS A 145 5.14 -17.14 13.46
C HIS A 145 4.98 -15.62 13.45
N VAL A 146 4.39 -15.04 12.39
CA VAL A 146 4.10 -13.60 12.35
C VAL A 146 2.87 -13.36 13.22
N GLU A 147 3.08 -12.87 14.43
CA GLU A 147 2.03 -12.65 15.44
C GLU A 147 1.26 -11.35 15.23
N HIS A 148 1.87 -10.32 14.64
CA HIS A 148 1.19 -9.04 14.37
C HIS A 148 1.75 -8.33 13.14
N ILE A 149 0.84 -7.74 12.36
CA ILE A 149 1.15 -6.98 11.15
C ILE A 149 0.45 -5.62 11.27
N LEU A 150 1.21 -4.54 11.11
CA LEU A 150 0.65 -3.21 10.90
C LEU A 150 0.96 -2.76 9.48
N GLY A 151 -0.08 -2.64 8.66
CA GLY A 151 -0.01 -2.01 7.33
C GLY A 151 -0.32 -0.53 7.44
N MET A 152 0.56 0.31 6.89
CA MET A 152 0.35 1.76 6.85
C MET A 152 0.40 2.25 5.41
N ASP A 153 -0.52 3.14 5.04
CA ASP A 153 -0.48 3.85 3.76
C ASP A 153 -0.97 5.30 3.91
N VAL A 154 -0.52 6.18 3.02
CA VAL A 154 -1.00 7.57 2.99
C VAL A 154 -2.38 7.67 2.32
N SER A 155 -2.66 6.76 1.39
CA SER A 155 -3.89 6.70 0.61
C SER A 155 -4.97 5.94 1.36
N HIS A 156 -5.96 6.69 1.85
CA HIS A 156 -7.17 6.11 2.43
C HIS A 156 -7.87 5.14 1.46
N ARG A 157 -7.84 5.44 0.16
CA ARG A 157 -8.43 4.60 -0.89
C ARG A 157 -7.75 3.24 -1.00
N GLU A 158 -6.42 3.18 -0.92
CA GLU A 158 -5.71 1.90 -0.97
C GLU A 158 -5.96 1.08 0.30
N LEU A 159 -6.09 1.72 1.46
CA LEU A 159 -6.48 1.05 2.71
C LEU A 159 -7.90 0.46 2.64
N GLN A 160 -8.86 1.15 2.03
CA GLN A 160 -10.20 0.61 1.77
C GLN A 160 -10.13 -0.64 0.87
N ARG A 161 -9.36 -0.56 -0.22
CA ARG A 161 -9.11 -1.70 -1.12
C ARG A 161 -8.41 -2.85 -0.41
N ALA A 162 -7.46 -2.56 0.49
CA ALA A 162 -6.80 -3.58 1.30
C ALA A 162 -7.81 -4.30 2.20
N HIS A 163 -8.70 -3.54 2.84
CA HIS A 163 -9.74 -4.11 3.69
C HIS A 163 -10.68 -5.05 2.92
N GLU A 164 -11.12 -4.64 1.73
CA GLU A 164 -11.94 -5.46 0.82
C GLU A 164 -11.18 -6.70 0.34
N ARG A 165 -9.99 -6.52 -0.25
CA ARG A 165 -9.23 -7.62 -0.85
C ARG A 165 -8.75 -8.63 0.18
N LEU A 166 -8.39 -8.19 1.38
CA LEU A 166 -8.00 -9.07 2.47
C LEU A 166 -9.21 -9.76 3.12
N HIS A 167 -10.45 -9.36 2.79
CA HIS A 167 -11.67 -9.89 3.40
C HIS A 167 -11.69 -9.74 4.93
N ILE A 168 -11.24 -8.58 5.45
CA ILE A 168 -11.03 -8.37 6.89
C ILE A 168 -12.31 -8.64 7.72
N LEU A 169 -13.48 -8.29 7.21
CA LEU A 169 -14.77 -8.51 7.89
C LEU A 169 -15.14 -9.99 8.00
N GLU A 170 -14.66 -10.81 7.08
CA GLU A 170 -14.93 -12.25 7.00
C GLU A 170 -13.81 -13.06 7.68
N MET A 171 -12.66 -12.45 7.96
CA MET A 171 -11.54 -13.13 8.63
C MET A 171 -11.97 -13.68 10.00
N PRO A 172 -11.51 -14.89 10.38
CA PRO A 172 -11.68 -15.40 11.73
C PRO A 172 -11.11 -14.43 12.78
N PRO A 173 -11.73 -14.29 13.97
CA PRO A 173 -11.32 -13.30 14.98
C PRO A 173 -9.83 -13.31 15.30
N LYS A 174 -9.25 -14.49 15.54
CA LYS A 174 -7.81 -14.66 15.82
C LYS A 174 -6.91 -14.18 14.68
N GLN A 175 -7.34 -14.32 13.43
CA GLN A 175 -6.56 -13.86 12.29
C GLN A 175 -6.71 -12.35 12.10
N ARG A 176 -7.91 -11.82 12.33
CA ARG A 176 -8.21 -10.39 12.29
C ARG A 176 -7.41 -9.60 13.33
N GLU A 177 -7.31 -10.12 14.54
CA GLU A 177 -6.53 -9.52 15.65
C GLU A 177 -5.03 -9.38 15.32
N ARG A 178 -4.50 -10.21 14.40
CA ARG A 178 -3.11 -10.12 13.94
C ARG A 178 -2.88 -8.95 12.98
N LEU A 179 -3.91 -8.29 12.47
CA LEU A 179 -3.79 -7.24 11.45
C LEU A 179 -4.33 -5.90 11.95
N THR A 180 -3.54 -4.85 11.76
CA THR A 180 -3.96 -3.47 11.92
C THR A 180 -3.63 -2.69 10.66
N LEU A 181 -4.62 -1.98 10.09
CA LEU A 181 -4.40 -1.05 8.99
C LEU A 181 -4.55 0.38 9.51
N VAL A 182 -3.58 1.24 9.22
CA VAL A 182 -3.59 2.63 9.66
C VAL A 182 -3.28 3.58 8.50
N GLN A 183 -3.94 4.74 8.49
CA GLN A 183 -3.51 5.83 7.64
C GLN A 183 -2.36 6.59 8.30
N GLY A 184 -1.31 6.88 7.53
CA GLY A 184 -0.15 7.61 8.00
C GLY A 184 0.83 7.93 6.88
N SER A 185 1.90 8.65 7.21
CA SER A 185 2.92 9.05 6.24
C SER A 185 4.30 8.80 6.81
N LEU A 186 5.19 8.28 5.99
CA LEU A 186 6.59 8.01 6.35
C LEU A 186 7.44 9.28 6.48
N LEU A 187 6.83 10.45 6.36
CA LEU A 187 7.49 11.75 6.53
C LEU A 187 7.21 12.39 7.89
N TYR A 188 6.30 11.81 8.66
CA TYR A 188 5.94 12.29 9.99
C TYR A 188 6.14 11.16 11.00
N HIS A 189 6.62 11.53 12.17
CA HIS A 189 6.79 10.58 13.26
C HIS A 189 5.44 10.04 13.73
N ASP A 190 5.38 8.72 13.84
CA ASP A 190 4.24 8.00 14.39
C ASP A 190 4.73 7.02 15.48
N PRO A 191 4.39 7.25 16.76
CA PRO A 191 4.78 6.38 17.86
C PRO A 191 4.32 4.92 17.67
N ARG A 192 3.23 4.70 16.92
CA ARG A 192 2.66 3.36 16.67
C ARG A 192 3.60 2.44 15.90
N LEU A 193 4.64 2.97 15.26
CA LEU A 193 5.62 2.21 14.49
C LEU A 193 6.77 1.64 15.35
N SER A 194 6.82 1.96 16.65
CA SER A 194 7.89 1.49 17.53
C SER A 194 7.65 0.05 18.02
N GLY A 195 8.72 -0.69 18.31
CA GLY A 195 8.63 -2.03 18.92
C GLY A 195 8.25 -3.16 17.95
N TYR A 196 8.59 -3.00 16.67
CA TYR A 196 8.43 -4.04 15.64
C TYR A 196 9.78 -4.71 15.35
N ASP A 197 9.72 -5.98 14.97
CA ASP A 197 10.91 -6.79 14.69
C ASP A 197 11.44 -6.51 13.29
N ALA A 198 10.55 -6.28 12.33
CA ALA A 198 10.90 -5.95 10.95
C ALA A 198 9.97 -4.88 10.37
N ALA A 199 10.49 -4.08 9.44
CA ALA A 199 9.70 -3.22 8.57
C ALA A 199 10.01 -3.50 7.10
N ALA A 200 8.97 -3.56 6.27
CA ALA A 200 9.08 -3.63 4.82
C ALA A 200 8.65 -2.30 4.21
N VAL A 201 9.46 -1.79 3.28
CA VAL A 201 9.25 -0.59 2.49
C VAL A 201 9.42 -1.01 1.03
N VAL A 202 8.35 -1.51 0.42
CA VAL A 202 8.40 -2.15 -0.90
C VAL A 202 7.91 -1.18 -1.97
N GLU A 203 8.84 -0.66 -2.78
CA GLU A 203 8.53 0.25 -3.90
C GLU A 203 7.83 1.54 -3.43
N VAL A 204 8.44 2.20 -2.45
CA VAL A 204 7.89 3.42 -1.82
C VAL A 204 8.83 4.60 -1.91
N ILE A 205 10.13 4.35 -1.79
CA ILE A 205 11.12 5.44 -1.68
C ILE A 205 11.20 6.27 -2.97
N GLU A 206 11.01 5.63 -4.13
CA GLU A 206 11.00 6.23 -5.46
C GLU A 206 9.83 7.20 -5.69
N HIS A 207 8.79 7.11 -4.86
CA HIS A 207 7.64 8.03 -4.90
C HIS A 207 7.84 9.25 -3.97
N LEU A 208 8.90 9.25 -3.16
CA LEU A 208 9.27 10.39 -2.34
C LEU A 208 10.11 11.38 -3.15
N ASP A 209 9.98 12.66 -2.84
CA ASP A 209 10.96 13.65 -3.31
C ASP A 209 12.31 13.36 -2.64
N GLU A 210 13.44 13.44 -3.37
CA GLU A 210 14.77 13.12 -2.81
C GLU A 210 15.10 13.93 -1.55
N ASN A 211 14.67 15.19 -1.49
CA ASN A 211 14.87 16.06 -0.32
C ASN A 211 14.08 15.61 0.93
N ARG A 212 13.13 14.68 0.79
CA ARG A 212 12.34 14.10 1.89
C ARG A 212 12.91 12.78 2.41
N LEU A 213 13.91 12.20 1.74
CA LEU A 213 14.53 10.94 2.17
C LEU A 213 15.14 11.05 3.57
N ALA A 214 15.75 12.18 3.91
CA ALA A 214 16.26 12.41 5.26
C ALA A 214 15.16 12.33 6.33
N ALA A 215 13.95 12.82 6.04
CA ALA A 215 12.81 12.70 6.96
C ALA A 215 12.33 11.24 7.08
N PHE A 216 12.24 10.53 5.95
CA PHE A 216 11.95 9.10 5.92
C PHE A 216 12.95 8.29 6.76
N GLU A 217 14.25 8.56 6.60
CA GLU A 217 15.33 7.92 7.37
C GLU A 217 15.13 8.12 8.88
N GLN A 218 14.82 9.35 9.30
CA GLN A 218 14.55 9.66 10.70
C GLN A 218 13.32 8.91 11.24
N VAL A 219 12.24 8.82 10.46
CA VAL A 219 11.02 8.14 10.89
C VAL A 219 11.26 6.64 11.03
N VAL A 220 11.83 6.00 10.01
CA VAL A 220 11.95 4.53 9.96
C VAL A 220 13.17 4.03 10.75
N PHE A 221 14.35 4.57 10.48
CA PHE A 221 15.61 4.04 11.03
C PHE A 221 15.98 4.63 12.39
N ALA A 222 15.64 5.90 12.66
CA ALA A 222 15.98 6.51 13.95
C ALA A 222 14.90 6.33 15.02
N ARG A 223 13.61 6.53 14.67
CA ARG A 223 12.51 6.55 15.64
C ARG A 223 11.79 5.21 15.76
N ALA A 224 11.23 4.67 14.67
CA ALA A 224 10.58 3.36 14.68
C ALA A 224 11.59 2.25 15.01
N ARG A 225 12.79 2.36 14.41
CA ARG A 225 14.00 1.58 14.72
C ARG A 225 13.76 0.07 14.90
N PRO A 226 13.10 -0.59 13.93
CA PRO A 226 12.83 -2.03 14.00
C PRO A 226 14.13 -2.85 13.98
N GLY A 227 14.07 -4.12 14.38
CA GLY A 227 15.21 -5.04 14.35
C GLY A 227 15.82 -5.18 12.95
N ALA A 228 14.96 -5.26 11.93
CA ALA A 228 15.34 -5.26 10.52
C ALA A 228 14.48 -4.28 9.68
N VAL A 229 15.05 -3.77 8.58
CA VAL A 229 14.32 -2.99 7.56
C VAL A 229 14.62 -3.59 6.20
N LEU A 230 13.59 -3.83 5.40
CA LEU A 230 13.71 -4.31 4.02
C LEU A 230 13.22 -3.19 3.11
N VAL A 231 14.06 -2.73 2.20
CA VAL A 231 13.72 -1.67 1.24
C VAL A 231 13.90 -2.22 -0.16
N THR A 232 12.86 -2.16 -1.00
CA THR A 232 12.99 -2.43 -2.43
C THR A 232 12.77 -1.18 -3.25
N THR A 233 13.46 -1.11 -4.38
CA THR A 233 13.27 -0.06 -5.38
C THR A 233 13.65 -0.58 -6.77
N PRO A 234 13.12 -0.01 -7.87
CA PRO A 234 13.57 -0.31 -9.23
C PRO A 234 15.08 -0.08 -9.42
N ASN A 235 15.66 -0.82 -10.37
CA ASN A 235 17.03 -0.62 -10.81
C ASN A 235 17.08 0.18 -12.12
N ALA A 236 17.52 1.45 -12.06
CA ALA A 236 17.64 2.28 -13.25
C ALA A 236 18.61 1.71 -14.31
N ASP A 237 19.65 0.97 -13.89
CA ASP A 237 20.61 0.34 -14.82
C ASP A 237 19.89 -0.65 -15.76
N TYR A 238 18.81 -1.27 -15.30
CA TYR A 238 18.06 -2.26 -16.05
C TYR A 238 17.09 -1.62 -17.06
N ASN A 239 16.82 -0.31 -16.98
CA ASN A 239 15.79 0.33 -17.80
C ASN A 239 16.06 0.22 -19.30
N GLN A 240 17.33 0.21 -19.70
CA GLN A 240 17.77 0.03 -21.08
C GLN A 240 17.32 -1.30 -21.72
N ARG A 241 16.89 -2.29 -20.92
CA ARG A 241 16.39 -3.58 -21.42
C ARG A 241 14.91 -3.57 -21.77
N TYR A 242 14.18 -2.51 -21.43
CA TYR A 242 12.79 -2.39 -21.83
C TYR A 242 12.72 -1.71 -23.19
N GLU A 243 12.28 -2.45 -24.21
CA GLU A 243 12.16 -1.98 -25.60
C GLU A 243 11.23 -0.78 -25.76
N THR A 244 10.30 -0.57 -24.82
CA THR A 244 9.30 0.50 -24.84
C THR A 244 9.66 1.73 -24.00
N LEU A 245 10.84 1.77 -23.37
CA LEU A 245 11.29 2.92 -22.56
C LEU A 245 12.30 3.75 -23.35
N SER A 246 12.02 5.03 -23.56
CA SER A 246 12.99 5.94 -24.18
C SER A 246 14.14 6.20 -23.21
N ALA A 247 15.34 6.49 -23.73
CA ALA A 247 16.51 6.77 -22.90
C ALA A 247 16.23 7.92 -21.91
N GLY A 248 16.33 7.65 -20.61
CA GLY A 248 16.10 8.63 -19.55
C GLY A 248 14.68 8.70 -19.00
N GLU A 249 13.75 7.85 -19.47
CA GLU A 249 12.40 7.74 -18.91
C GLU A 249 12.33 6.76 -17.73
N PHE A 250 11.45 7.06 -16.76
CA PHE A 250 11.14 6.18 -15.64
C PHE A 250 10.18 5.07 -16.07
N ARG A 251 10.26 3.91 -15.41
CA ARG A 251 9.35 2.77 -15.63
C ARG A 251 7.89 3.13 -15.36
N HIS A 252 7.66 4.04 -14.41
CA HIS A 252 6.34 4.56 -14.11
C HIS A 252 6.36 6.10 -14.02
N GLN A 253 5.29 6.73 -14.50
CA GLN A 253 5.19 8.20 -14.60
C GLN A 253 5.11 8.90 -13.23
N ASP A 254 4.87 8.15 -12.17
CA ASP A 254 4.74 8.60 -10.79
C ASP A 254 6.02 8.40 -9.96
N HIS A 255 7.10 7.91 -10.57
CA HIS A 255 8.42 7.90 -9.95
C HIS A 255 9.02 9.32 -9.95
N ARG A 256 9.57 9.71 -8.80
CA ARG A 256 10.32 10.96 -8.62
C ARG A 256 11.78 10.80 -9.00
N PHE A 257 12.31 9.60 -8.78
CA PHE A 257 13.66 9.18 -9.17
C PHE A 257 13.68 7.67 -9.37
N GLU A 258 14.69 7.17 -10.08
CA GLU A 258 15.06 5.76 -10.08
C GLU A 258 16.57 5.67 -9.90
N TRP A 259 17.02 4.91 -8.92
CA TRP A 259 18.44 4.79 -8.61
C TRP A 259 19.10 3.63 -9.38
N THR A 260 20.31 3.89 -9.84
CA THR A 260 21.25 2.86 -10.28
C THR A 260 21.68 1.98 -9.10
N ARG A 261 22.34 0.84 -9.39
CA ARG A 261 22.90 -0.02 -8.34
C ARG A 261 23.88 0.71 -7.43
N ALA A 262 24.73 1.55 -8.01
CA ALA A 262 25.71 2.32 -7.28
C ALA A 262 25.06 3.35 -6.33
N GLN A 263 24.02 4.06 -6.81
CA GLN A 263 23.31 5.05 -6.00
C GLN A 263 22.56 4.40 -4.83
N PHE A 264 21.83 3.32 -5.10
CA PHE A 264 21.08 2.62 -4.05
C PHE A 264 22.01 2.01 -2.99
N ALA A 265 23.12 1.39 -3.43
CA ALA A 265 24.13 0.85 -2.51
C ALA A 265 24.79 1.94 -1.65
N ALA A 266 25.14 3.08 -2.25
CA ALA A 266 25.74 4.20 -1.52
C ALA A 266 24.76 4.81 -0.50
N TRP A 267 23.50 5.01 -0.88
CA TRP A 267 22.46 5.48 0.03
C TRP A 267 22.26 4.49 1.19
N ALA A 268 22.10 3.21 0.89
CA ALA A 268 21.88 2.16 1.88
C ALA A 268 23.05 2.05 2.86
N ALA A 269 24.30 2.07 2.38
CA ALA A 269 25.48 2.08 3.23
C ALA A 269 25.51 3.30 4.17
N GLY A 270 25.20 4.49 3.65
CA GLY A 270 25.15 5.71 4.46
C GLY A 270 24.06 5.69 5.54
N VAL A 271 22.87 5.17 5.22
CA VAL A 271 21.78 4.99 6.20
C VAL A 271 22.21 4.02 7.30
N ALA A 272 22.82 2.91 6.92
CA ALA A 272 23.29 1.89 7.84
C ALA A 272 24.32 2.46 8.83
N GLU A 273 25.31 3.22 8.34
CA GLU A 273 26.31 3.90 9.15
C GLU A 273 25.69 4.91 10.13
N ARG A 274 24.81 5.80 9.64
CA ARG A 274 24.19 6.86 10.46
C ARG A 274 23.28 6.33 11.57
N HIS A 275 22.62 5.19 11.33
CA HIS A 275 21.56 4.68 12.21
C HIS A 275 21.93 3.39 12.96
N GLY A 276 23.15 2.89 12.77
CA GLY A 276 23.65 1.71 13.49
C GLY A 276 23.01 0.41 13.04
N TYR A 277 22.88 0.25 11.72
CA TYR A 277 22.49 -1.01 11.08
C TYR A 277 23.69 -1.56 10.31
N ARG A 278 23.73 -2.87 10.10
CA ARG A 278 24.45 -3.51 9.00
C ARG A 278 23.52 -3.60 7.81
N VAL A 279 24.04 -3.50 6.59
CA VAL A 279 23.23 -3.62 5.38
C VAL A 279 23.88 -4.56 4.38
N ARG A 280 23.04 -5.37 3.74
CA ARG A 280 23.37 -6.09 2.51
C ARG A 280 22.43 -5.64 1.40
N VAL A 281 22.95 -5.54 0.19
CA VAL A 281 22.17 -5.19 -1.00
C VAL A 281 22.20 -6.38 -1.95
N GLU A 282 21.03 -6.77 -2.43
CA GLU A 282 20.83 -7.94 -3.28
C GLU A 282 20.05 -7.57 -4.55
N PRO A 283 20.38 -8.20 -5.68
CA PRO A 283 19.53 -8.14 -6.86
C PRO A 283 18.19 -8.85 -6.60
N LEU A 284 17.11 -8.34 -7.19
CA LEU A 284 15.78 -8.93 -7.09
C LEU A 284 15.14 -9.08 -8.48
N GLY A 285 15.02 -10.33 -8.90
CA GLY A 285 14.45 -10.74 -10.19
C GLY A 285 15.51 -11.35 -11.12
N PRO A 286 15.14 -11.65 -12.38
CA PRO A 286 16.07 -12.24 -13.34
C PRO A 286 17.27 -11.35 -13.59
N GLU A 287 18.47 -11.88 -13.36
CA GLU A 287 19.71 -11.13 -13.53
C GLU A 287 20.18 -11.09 -15.00
N ALA A 288 20.82 -9.98 -15.31
CA ALA A 288 21.43 -9.69 -16.59
C ALA A 288 22.88 -9.26 -16.35
N GLU A 289 23.83 -9.85 -17.07
CA GLU A 289 25.27 -9.69 -16.80
C GLU A 289 25.72 -8.22 -16.75
N GLU A 290 25.23 -7.37 -17.67
CA GLU A 290 25.67 -5.96 -17.70
C GLU A 290 24.94 -5.07 -16.68
N VAL A 291 23.65 -5.33 -16.44
CA VAL A 291 22.75 -4.37 -15.76
C VAL A 291 22.18 -4.86 -14.42
N GLY A 292 22.42 -6.13 -14.06
CA GLY A 292 21.89 -6.75 -12.84
C GLY A 292 20.42 -7.17 -12.97
N ALA A 293 19.70 -7.19 -11.86
CA ALA A 293 18.27 -7.52 -11.83
C ALA A 293 17.38 -6.27 -12.01
N PRO A 294 16.10 -6.42 -12.40
CA PRO A 294 15.19 -5.29 -12.58
C PRO A 294 14.85 -4.56 -11.28
N SER A 295 14.88 -5.22 -10.12
CA SER A 295 14.68 -4.57 -8.82
C SER A 295 15.85 -4.83 -7.89
N GLN A 296 15.94 -4.00 -6.87
CA GLN A 296 16.99 -4.03 -5.86
C GLN A 296 16.36 -4.23 -4.50
N LEU A 297 17.04 -4.95 -3.61
CA LEU A 297 16.62 -5.15 -2.23
C LEU A 297 17.78 -4.81 -1.30
N ALA A 298 17.56 -3.90 -0.36
CA ALA A 298 18.46 -3.68 0.77
C ALA A 298 17.82 -4.30 2.02
N VAL A 299 18.58 -5.12 2.74
CA VAL A 299 18.18 -5.65 4.04
C VAL A 299 19.12 -5.09 5.11
N PHE A 300 18.53 -4.31 6.00
CA PHE A 300 19.19 -3.68 7.13
C PHE A 300 18.91 -4.50 8.39
N GLU A 301 19.94 -4.81 9.17
CA GLU A 301 19.83 -5.59 10.41
C GLU A 301 20.69 -4.94 11.50
N ARG A 302 20.18 -4.84 12.72
CA ARG A 302 20.93 -4.27 13.85
C ARG A 302 22.01 -5.21 14.39
#